data_AF-A0A4P5VDV1-F1
#
_entry.id   AF-A0A4P5VDV1-F1
#
_cell.length_a   1.000
_cell.length_b   1.000
_cell.length_c   1.000
_cell.angle_alpha   90.00
_cell.angle_beta   90.00
_cell.angle_gamma   90.00
#
_symmetry.space_group_name_H-M   'P 1'
#
loop_
_entity.id
_entity.type
_entity.pdbx_description
1 polymer ?
#
loop_
_entity_poly.entity_id
_entity_poly.type
_entity_poly.pdbx_seq_one_letter_code
_entity_poly.pdbx_strand_id
1 'polypeptide(L)'
;MADLKEARRLLDRPYRFRGRVVIGRGLGRQLGWPTANLQVDGRKFLPLEGVYAALAWRVGVAEGPMAAVMNLGPQPTVDPTAPSAVEVHLLDRQLDLVEASLVVEPISLLRRQERFADLAALTSQIARDAQRARQIFAAASAGRIGVGESPTDEQGDGSEQQDA
;
A
#
# COMPACT_ATOMS: atom_id res chain seq x y z
N MET A 1 7.49 -11.22 14.15
CA MET A 1 7.15 -11.51 12.74
C MET A 1 5.73 -11.04 12.53
N ALA A 2 5.46 -10.03 11.70
CA ALA A 2 4.09 -9.67 11.34
C ALA A 2 3.69 -10.55 10.14
N ASP A 3 3.05 -11.68 10.42
CA ASP A 3 2.47 -12.53 9.39
C ASP A 3 1.05 -12.01 9.08
N LEU A 4 0.84 -11.52 7.85
CA LEU A 4 -0.46 -11.00 7.41
C LEU A 4 -1.56 -12.07 7.45
N LYS A 5 -1.21 -13.36 7.30
CA LYS A 5 -2.17 -14.46 7.44
C LYS A 5 -2.62 -14.60 8.89
N GLU A 6 -1.69 -14.48 9.82
CA GLU A 6 -1.99 -14.53 11.25
C GLU A 6 -2.78 -13.29 11.69
N ALA A 7 -2.44 -12.10 11.19
CA ALA A 7 -3.22 -10.89 11.42
C ALA A 7 -4.67 -11.06 10.93
N ARG A 8 -4.87 -11.63 9.74
CA ARG A 8 -6.21 -11.94 9.23
C ARG A 8 -6.95 -12.93 10.12
N ARG A 9 -6.28 -13.97 10.61
CA ARG A 9 -6.85 -14.97 11.53
C ARG A 9 -7.29 -14.34 12.85
N LEU A 10 -6.51 -13.41 13.39
CA LEU A 10 -6.77 -12.74 14.66
C LEU A 10 -7.84 -11.64 14.55
N LEU A 11 -7.88 -10.93 13.43
CA LEU A 11 -8.84 -9.84 13.18
C LEU A 11 -10.18 -10.32 12.63
N ASP A 12 -10.27 -11.58 12.22
CA ASP A 12 -11.39 -12.17 11.45
C ASP A 12 -11.71 -11.41 10.15
N ARG A 13 -10.77 -10.61 9.66
CA ARG A 13 -10.87 -9.85 8.41
C ARG A 13 -9.49 -9.51 7.85
N PRO A 14 -9.36 -9.23 6.55
CA PRO A 14 -8.11 -8.72 6.00
C PRO A 14 -7.69 -7.41 6.66
N TYR A 15 -6.40 -7.25 6.91
CA TYR A 15 -5.87 -5.98 7.42
C TYR A 15 -5.84 -4.94 6.29
N ARG A 16 -6.50 -3.80 6.52
CA ARG A 16 -6.57 -2.66 5.60
C ARG A 16 -6.22 -1.38 6.34
N PHE A 17 -5.61 -0.44 5.63
CA PHE A 17 -5.43 0.92 6.12
C PHE A 17 -5.75 1.94 5.03
N ARG A 18 -6.13 3.15 5.45
CA ARG A 18 -6.41 4.27 4.56
C ARG A 18 -5.24 5.24 4.59
N GLY A 19 -4.89 5.79 3.43
CA GLY A 19 -3.91 6.85 3.30
C GLY A 19 -4.34 7.91 2.30
N ARG A 20 -4.03 9.18 2.58
CA ARG A 20 -4.18 10.28 1.63
C ARG A 20 -2.95 10.33 0.74
N VAL A 21 -3.16 10.49 -0.57
CA VAL A 21 -2.07 10.68 -1.52
C VAL A 21 -1.48 12.08 -1.33
N VAL A 22 -0.17 12.13 -1.11
CA VAL A 22 0.59 13.36 -0.91
C VAL A 22 1.71 13.46 -1.95
N ILE A 23 2.25 14.66 -2.11
CA ILE A 23 3.38 14.90 -3.01
C ILE A 23 4.63 14.26 -2.41
N GLY A 24 5.19 13.29 -3.13
CA GLY A 24 6.49 12.69 -2.82
C GLY A 24 7.62 13.24 -3.67
N ARG A 25 8.79 12.59 -3.60
CA ARG A 25 9.99 12.97 -4.38
C ARG A 25 9.90 12.67 -5.87
N GLY A 26 8.93 11.86 -6.30
CA GLY A 26 8.74 11.49 -7.70
C GLY A 26 9.84 10.58 -8.29
N LEU A 27 10.71 9.99 -7.45
CA LEU A 27 11.81 9.12 -7.90
C LEU A 27 11.30 7.94 -8.72
N GLY A 28 10.24 7.26 -8.26
CA GLY A 28 9.63 6.16 -9.00
C GLY A 28 9.24 6.54 -10.43
N ARG A 29 8.69 7.75 -10.62
CA ARG A 29 8.31 8.25 -11.95
C ARG A 29 9.52 8.38 -12.88
N GLN A 30 10.67 8.83 -12.38
CA GLN A 30 11.91 8.93 -13.18
C GLN A 30 12.44 7.55 -13.59
N LEU A 31 12.13 6.51 -12.81
CA LEU A 31 12.53 5.12 -13.07
C LEU A 31 11.52 4.32 -13.90
N GLY A 32 10.42 4.95 -14.36
CA GLY A 32 9.33 4.27 -15.06
C GLY A 32 8.34 3.53 -14.16
N TRP A 33 8.44 3.71 -12.84
CA TRP A 33 7.62 3.08 -11.81
C TRP A 33 6.89 4.14 -10.96
N PRO A 34 5.90 4.87 -11.52
CA PRO A 34 5.23 5.94 -10.79
C PRO A 34 4.54 5.42 -9.52
N THR A 35 4.78 6.08 -8.38
CA THR A 35 4.20 5.70 -7.09
C THR A 35 3.36 6.83 -6.49
N ALA A 36 2.25 6.46 -5.87
CA ALA A 36 1.51 7.32 -4.95
C ALA A 36 2.17 7.24 -3.57
N ASN A 37 2.54 8.39 -3.00
CA ASN A 37 3.04 8.46 -1.63
C ASN A 37 1.84 8.66 -0.71
N LEU A 38 1.71 7.84 0.33
CA LEU A 38 0.56 7.85 1.22
C LEU A 38 0.94 8.41 2.59
N GLN A 39 0.21 9.43 3.03
CA GLN A 39 0.17 9.83 4.42
C GLN A 39 -0.88 8.98 5.13
N VAL A 40 -0.44 8.17 6.09
CA VAL A 40 -1.27 7.28 6.90
C VAL A 40 -1.39 7.86 8.32
N ASP A 41 -2.54 7.65 8.95
CA ASP A 41 -2.73 7.99 10.37
C ASP A 41 -1.70 7.22 11.24
N GLY A 42 -0.91 7.95 12.03
CA GLY A 42 0.13 7.40 12.89
C GLY A 42 -0.39 6.46 13.99
N ARG A 43 -1.70 6.40 14.23
CA ARG A 43 -2.33 5.42 15.14
C ARG A 43 -2.48 4.03 14.51
N LYS A 44 -2.29 3.89 13.20
CA LYS A 44 -2.43 2.60 12.51
C LYS A 44 -1.15 1.76 12.66
N PHE A 45 -1.33 0.50 13.06
CA PHE A 45 -0.25 -0.48 13.11
C PHE A 45 0.07 -0.98 11.70
N LEU A 46 1.10 -0.42 11.08
CA LEU A 46 1.57 -0.88 9.77
C LEU A 46 2.32 -2.23 9.89
N PRO A 47 2.35 -3.05 8.81
CA PRO A 47 3.10 -4.30 8.82
C PRO A 47 4.63 -4.06 8.89
N LEU A 48 5.42 -5.12 8.87
CA LEU A 48 6.89 -5.01 8.84
C LEU A 48 7.36 -4.18 7.63
N GLU A 49 8.47 -3.47 7.77
CA GLU A 49 9.07 -2.78 6.64
C GLU A 49 9.50 -3.76 5.54
N GLY A 50 9.25 -3.37 4.29
CA GLY A 50 9.51 -4.18 3.11
C GLY A 50 8.57 -3.87 1.95
N VAL A 51 8.63 -4.72 0.93
CA VAL A 51 7.83 -4.61 -0.28
C VAL A 51 6.79 -5.72 -0.29
N TYR A 52 5.55 -5.36 -0.60
CA TYR A 52 4.38 -6.23 -0.57
C TYR A 52 3.66 -6.25 -1.90
N ALA A 53 3.09 -7.40 -2.27
CA ALA A 53 1.94 -7.43 -3.15
C ALA A 53 0.74 -6.92 -2.35
N ALA A 54 -0.04 -6.02 -2.95
CA ALA A 54 -1.16 -5.36 -2.29
C ALA A 54 -2.35 -5.21 -3.23
N LEU A 55 -3.54 -5.06 -2.65
CA LEU A 55 -4.71 -4.53 -3.33
C LEU A 55 -4.92 -3.08 -2.89
N ALA A 56 -5.39 -2.24 -3.80
CA ALA A 56 -5.72 -0.86 -3.53
C ALA A 56 -7.11 -0.52 -4.09
N TRP A 57 -7.85 0.33 -3.37
CA TRP A 57 -9.11 0.90 -3.81
C TRP A 57 -9.05 2.41 -3.67
N ARG A 58 -9.62 3.14 -4.63
CA ARG A 58 -9.86 4.57 -4.45
C ARG A 58 -11.14 4.77 -3.64
N VAL A 59 -11.04 5.56 -2.57
CA VAL A 59 -12.20 5.90 -1.73
C VAL A 59 -13.19 6.75 -2.53
N GLY A 60 -14.49 6.46 -2.39
CA GLY A 60 -15.56 7.22 -3.03
C GLY A 60 -15.74 6.93 -4.53
N VAL A 61 -15.05 5.91 -5.06
CA VAL A 61 -15.20 5.47 -6.45
C VAL A 61 -15.69 4.02 -6.47
N ALA A 62 -16.77 3.77 -7.20
CA ALA A 62 -17.34 2.43 -7.36
C ALA A 62 -16.52 1.60 -8.36
N GLU A 63 -15.29 1.27 -7.98
CA GLU A 63 -14.38 0.41 -8.74
C GLU A 63 -13.93 -0.80 -7.91
N GLY A 64 -13.59 -1.89 -8.59
CA GLY A 64 -12.99 -3.06 -7.95
C GLY A 64 -11.56 -2.78 -7.47
N PRO A 65 -10.96 -3.71 -6.71
CA PRO A 65 -9.58 -3.58 -6.30
C PRO A 65 -8.63 -3.52 -7.49
N MET A 66 -7.58 -2.74 -7.32
CA MET A 66 -6.44 -2.68 -8.23
C MET A 66 -5.27 -3.44 -7.62
N ALA A 67 -4.64 -4.30 -8.43
CA ALA A 67 -3.39 -4.94 -8.06
C ALA A 67 -2.29 -3.89 -7.94
N ALA A 68 -1.46 -4.00 -6.90
CA ALA A 68 -0.44 -3.03 -6.59
C ALA A 68 0.81 -3.67 -5.97
N VAL A 69 1.90 -2.91 -6.00
CA VAL A 69 3.08 -3.12 -5.16
C VAL A 69 3.12 -2.00 -4.12
N MET A 70 3.18 -2.37 -2.85
CA MET A 70 3.33 -1.43 -1.74
C MET A 70 4.75 -1.54 -1.19
N ASN A 71 5.45 -0.42 -1.10
CA ASN A 71 6.70 -0.29 -0.36
C ASN A 71 6.42 0.40 0.98
N LEU A 72 6.86 -0.20 2.07
CA LEU A 72 6.87 0.40 3.40
C LEU A 72 8.31 0.48 3.88
N GLY A 73 8.85 1.68 3.97
CA GLY A 73 10.25 1.89 4.32
C GLY A 73 10.47 3.05 5.28
N PRO A 74 11.64 3.09 5.93
CA PRO A 74 12.00 4.20 6.79
C PRO A 74 12.15 5.46 5.94
N GLN A 75 11.89 6.64 6.53
CA GLN A 75 12.08 7.94 5.87
C GLN A 75 13.29 8.72 6.43
N PRO A 76 14.50 8.11 6.52
CA PRO A 76 15.60 8.66 7.30
C PRO A 76 16.22 9.94 6.72
N THR A 77 15.97 10.25 5.45
CA THR A 77 16.57 11.40 4.75
C THR A 77 15.75 12.68 4.83
N VAL A 78 14.60 12.67 5.52
CA VAL A 78 13.75 13.85 5.70
C VAL A 78 13.66 14.22 7.17
N ASP A 79 13.37 13.22 8.02
CA ASP A 79 13.32 13.37 9.46
C ASP A 79 13.45 11.97 10.08
N PRO A 80 14.47 11.71 10.93
CA PRO A 80 14.62 10.42 11.60
C PRO A 80 13.46 10.09 12.56
N THR A 81 12.60 11.06 12.88
CA THR A 81 11.38 10.90 13.68
C THR A 81 10.10 10.79 12.86
N ALA A 82 10.17 10.98 11.53
CA ALA A 82 9.01 10.85 10.66
C ALA A 82 8.51 9.40 10.60
N PRO A 83 7.18 9.19 10.55
CA PRO A 83 6.62 7.86 10.35
C PRO A 83 7.12 7.25 9.03
N SER A 84 7.25 5.92 8.99
CA SER A 84 7.68 5.19 7.79
C SER A 84 6.85 5.58 6.56
N ALA A 85 7.52 5.77 5.44
CA ALA A 85 6.89 6.16 4.18
C ALA A 85 6.19 4.96 3.55
N VAL A 86 4.93 5.14 3.18
CA VAL A 86 4.16 4.18 2.38
C VAL A 86 4.09 4.68 0.94
N GLU A 87 4.57 3.87 0.02
CA GLU A 87 4.50 4.13 -1.42
C GLU A 87 3.73 3.01 -2.10
N VAL A 88 2.82 3.35 -3.01
CA VAL A 88 2.00 2.38 -3.75
C VAL A 88 2.17 2.60 -5.24
N HIS A 89 2.60 1.55 -5.95
CA HIS A 89 2.59 1.49 -7.40
C HIS A 89 1.42 0.62 -7.86
N LEU A 90 0.47 1.20 -8.60
CA LEU A 90 -0.62 0.44 -9.22
C LEU A 90 -0.09 -0.31 -10.43
N LEU A 91 -0.34 -1.63 -10.49
CA LEU A 91 0.10 -2.47 -11.59
C LEU A 91 -0.82 -2.26 -12.81
N ASP A 92 -0.21 -2.12 -13.97
CA ASP A 92 -0.88 -2.09 -15.29
C ASP A 92 -1.95 -0.98 -15.41
N ARG A 93 -1.85 0.06 -14.56
CA ARG A 93 -2.74 1.22 -14.50
C ARG A 93 -1.93 2.49 -14.30
N GLN A 94 -2.39 3.56 -14.92
CA GLN A 94 -1.95 4.91 -14.61
C GLN A 94 -3.21 5.73 -14.29
N LEU A 95 -3.29 6.22 -13.06
CA LEU A 95 -4.40 7.04 -12.60
C LEU A 95 -3.84 8.35 -12.06
N ASP A 96 -4.57 9.43 -12.28
CA ASP A 96 -4.36 10.65 -11.51
C ASP A 96 -4.94 10.45 -10.12
N LEU A 97 -4.06 10.44 -9.13
CA LEU A 97 -4.36 10.18 -7.74
C LEU A 97 -4.11 11.41 -6.87
N VAL A 98 -3.87 12.59 -7.46
CA VAL A 98 -3.66 13.82 -6.71
C VAL A 98 -4.85 14.06 -5.76
N GLU A 99 -4.53 14.26 -4.48
CA GLU A 99 -5.47 14.44 -3.36
C GLU A 99 -6.48 13.30 -3.12
N ALA A 100 -6.33 12.17 -3.82
CA ALA A 100 -7.16 11.00 -3.60
C ALA A 100 -6.87 10.35 -2.23
N SER A 101 -7.83 9.59 -1.71
CA SER A 101 -7.60 8.65 -0.63
C SER A 101 -7.59 7.23 -1.19
N LEU A 102 -6.62 6.42 -0.77
CA LEU A 102 -6.57 5.00 -1.07
C LEU A 102 -6.82 4.19 0.19
N VAL A 103 -7.56 3.10 0.05
CA VAL A 103 -7.53 1.97 0.99
C VAL A 103 -6.55 0.95 0.43
N VAL A 104 -5.63 0.46 1.26
CA VAL A 104 -4.60 -0.50 0.88
C VAL A 104 -4.72 -1.74 1.75
N GLU A 105 -4.69 -2.91 1.10
CA GLU A 105 -4.64 -4.22 1.73
C GLU A 105 -3.32 -4.90 1.36
N PRO A 106 -2.34 -4.96 2.27
CA PRO A 106 -1.15 -5.78 2.08
C PRO A 106 -1.54 -7.27 2.03
N ILE A 107 -1.13 -7.98 0.98
CA ILE A 107 -1.48 -9.38 0.76
C ILE A 107 -0.33 -10.31 1.12
N SER A 108 0.88 -10.01 0.64
CA SER A 108 2.05 -10.86 0.85
C SER A 108 3.33 -10.04 0.82
N LEU A 109 4.21 -10.26 1.81
CA LEU A 109 5.58 -9.74 1.77
C LEU A 109 6.32 -10.42 0.61
N LEU A 110 6.88 -9.60 -0.30
CA LEU A 110 7.70 -10.05 -1.42
C LEU A 110 9.17 -10.13 -1.04
N ARG A 111 9.64 -9.11 -0.30
CA ARG A 111 11.00 -9.03 0.26
C ARG A 111 11.08 -7.98 1.37
N ARG A 112 12.11 -8.08 2.20
CA ARG A 112 12.50 -7.01 3.14
C ARG A 112 13.16 -5.85 2.39
N GLN A 113 13.45 -4.78 3.14
CA GLN A 113 14.24 -3.68 2.60
C GLN A 113 15.68 -4.11 2.31
N GLU A 114 16.18 -3.66 1.17
CA GLU A 114 17.49 -4.01 0.63
C GLU A 114 18.15 -2.74 0.09
N ARG A 115 19.48 -2.65 0.21
CA ARG A 115 20.26 -1.59 -0.43
C ARG A 115 20.74 -2.10 -1.79
N PHE A 116 20.71 -1.24 -2.80
CA PHE A 116 21.18 -1.56 -4.14
C PHE A 116 22.49 -0.81 -4.42
N ALA A 117 23.40 -1.48 -5.14
CA ALA A 117 24.70 -0.92 -5.50
C ALA A 117 24.57 0.25 -6.48
N ASP A 118 23.55 0.22 -7.34
CA ASP A 118 23.29 1.24 -8.36
C ASP A 118 21.80 1.28 -8.74
N LEU A 119 21.48 2.23 -9.64
CA LEU A 119 20.13 2.46 -10.12
C LEU A 119 19.60 1.32 -11.01
N ALA A 120 20.47 0.65 -11.77
CA ALA A 120 20.08 -0.43 -12.66
C ALA A 120 19.65 -1.67 -11.85
N ALA A 121 20.38 -1.98 -10.78
CA ALA A 121 20.05 -3.03 -9.82
C ALA A 121 18.71 -2.75 -9.13
N LEU A 122 18.48 -1.51 -8.68
CA LEU A 122 17.21 -1.08 -8.11
C LEU A 122 16.05 -1.27 -9.10
N THR A 123 16.17 -0.72 -10.31
CA THR A 123 15.12 -0.82 -11.34
C THR A 123 14.82 -2.28 -11.71
N SER A 124 15.85 -3.10 -11.82
CA SER A 124 15.69 -4.54 -12.09
C SER A 124 14.97 -5.26 -10.95
N GLN A 125 15.23 -4.88 -9.69
CA GLN A 125 14.53 -5.44 -8.55
C GLN A 125 13.06 -5.00 -8.51
N ILE A 126 12.75 -3.73 -8.78
CA ILE A 126 11.37 -3.25 -8.85
C ILE A 126 10.58 -4.03 -9.92
N ALA A 127 11.19 -4.28 -11.08
CA ALA A 127 10.57 -5.08 -12.14
C ALA A 127 10.25 -6.52 -11.67
N ARG A 128 11.18 -7.17 -10.96
CA ARG A 128 10.97 -8.50 -10.36
C ARG A 128 9.85 -8.49 -9.31
N ASP A 129 9.83 -7.48 -8.45
CA ASP A 129 8.80 -7.31 -7.42
C ASP A 129 7.40 -7.17 -8.07
N ALA A 130 7.28 -6.33 -9.09
CA ALA A 130 6.05 -6.15 -9.86
C ALA A 130 5.61 -7.43 -10.58
N GLN A 131 6.55 -8.18 -11.19
CA GLN A 131 6.24 -9.46 -11.83
C GLN A 131 5.72 -10.49 -10.81
N ARG A 132 6.35 -10.58 -9.64
CA ARG A 132 5.93 -11.50 -8.57
C ARG A 132 4.54 -11.14 -8.03
N ALA A 133 4.24 -9.86 -7.86
CA ALA A 133 2.91 -9.40 -7.47
C ALA A 133 1.85 -9.79 -8.52
N ARG A 134 2.13 -9.60 -9.82
CA ARG A 134 1.23 -10.05 -10.89
C ARG A 134 0.95 -11.55 -10.83
N GLN A 135 1.97 -12.38 -10.59
CA GLN A 135 1.81 -13.83 -10.48
C GLN A 135 0.89 -14.22 -9.32
N ILE A 136 1.00 -13.54 -8.17
CA ILE A 136 0.11 -13.77 -7.01
C ILE A 136 -1.35 -13.50 -7.39
N PHE A 137 -1.63 -12.39 -8.07
CA PHE A 137 -3.01 -12.03 -8.42
C PHE A 137 -3.57 -12.81 -9.62
N ALA A 138 -2.72 -13.28 -10.55
CA ALA A 138 -3.12 -14.17 -11.63
C ALA A 138 -3.52 -15.56 -11.09
N ALA A 139 -2.77 -16.10 -10.12
CA ALA A 139 -3.11 -17.37 -9.48
C ALA A 139 -4.42 -17.28 -8.66
N ALA A 140 -4.68 -16.13 -8.02
CA ALA A 140 -5.90 -15.90 -7.24
C ALA A 140 -7.16 -15.72 -8.11
N SER A 141 -7.03 -15.20 -9.33
CA SER A 141 -8.15 -15.08 -10.28
C SER A 141 -8.49 -16.40 -10.97
N ALA A 142 -7.52 -17.33 -11.09
CA ALA A 142 -7.75 -18.69 -11.58
C ALA A 142 -8.49 -19.60 -10.56
N GLY A 143 -8.46 -19.25 -9.27
CA GLY A 143 -9.22 -19.92 -8.21
C GLY A 143 -10.05 -18.92 -7.43
N ARG A 144 -11.21 -18.50 -7.98
CA ARG A 144 -12.14 -17.49 -7.40
C ARG A 144 -12.10 -17.40 -5.88
N ILE A 145 -11.29 -16.47 -5.34
CA ILE A 145 -11.47 -15.95 -3.99
C ILE A 145 -12.30 -14.69 -4.12
N GLY A 146 -13.45 -14.66 -3.42
CA GLY A 146 -14.40 -13.56 -3.43
C GLY A 146 -13.70 -12.22 -3.24
N VAL A 147 -13.80 -11.37 -4.25
CA VAL A 147 -13.41 -9.97 -4.17
C VAL A 147 -14.35 -9.34 -3.15
N GLY A 148 -13.85 -9.17 -1.93
CA GLY A 148 -14.59 -8.56 -0.83
C GLY A 148 -15.09 -7.18 -1.24
N GLU A 149 -16.32 -6.90 -0.83
CA GLU A 149 -17.09 -5.70 -1.14
C GLU A 149 -16.28 -4.41 -0.92
N SER A 150 -16.63 -3.40 -1.72
CA SER A 150 -16.11 -2.04 -1.60
C SER A 150 -16.16 -1.60 -0.13
N PRO A 151 -15.10 -0.98 0.42
CA PRO A 151 -15.10 -0.58 1.81
C PRO A 151 -16.20 0.47 2.05
N THR A 152 -17.20 0.13 2.85
CA THR A 152 -18.13 1.10 3.45
C THR A 152 -17.33 1.98 4.40
N ASP A 153 -17.47 3.29 4.29
CA ASP A 153 -16.79 4.26 5.15
C ASP A 153 -17.12 3.98 6.63
N GLU A 154 -16.15 3.48 7.39
CA GLU A 154 -16.16 3.61 8.85
C GLU A 154 -15.95 5.11 9.15
N GLN A 155 -17.07 5.84 9.23
CA GLN A 155 -17.13 7.16 9.82
C GLN A 155 -16.66 7.01 11.27
N GLY A 156 -15.54 7.67 11.59
CA GLY A 156 -15.11 7.84 12.97
C GLY A 156 -16.17 8.61 13.72
N ASP A 157 -16.79 7.93 14.67
CA ASP A 157 -17.56 8.52 15.77
C ASP A 157 -16.68 9.56 16.48
N GLY A 158 -17.22 10.77 16.55
CA GLY A 158 -16.62 11.94 17.13
C GLY A 158 -17.75 12.92 17.47
N SER A 159 -18.73 12.44 18.24
CA SER A 159 -19.73 13.30 18.86
C SER A 159 -19.05 14.32 19.77
N GLU A 160 -19.45 15.58 19.56
CA GLU A 160 -19.18 16.75 20.38
C GLU A 160 -19.47 16.49 21.88
N GLN A 161 -18.61 17.03 22.73
CA GLN A 161 -19.08 17.59 24.00
C GLN A 161 -18.44 18.97 24.16
N GLN A 162 -19.19 19.98 23.75
CA GLN A 162 -19.14 21.31 24.34
C GLN A 162 -19.53 21.16 25.82
N ASP A 163 -18.79 21.79 26.72
CA ASP A 163 -19.35 22.30 27.97
C ASP A 163 -18.45 23.41 28.54
N ALA A 164 -19.08 24.59 28.60
CA ALA A 164 -18.87 25.77 29.47
C ALA A 164 -17.49 26.45 29.54
#